data_AF-A0A327L0U4-F1
#
_entry.id   AF-A0A327L0U4-F1
#
_cell.length_a   1.000
_cell.length_b   1.000
_cell.length_c   1.000
_cell.angle_alpha   90.00
_cell.angle_beta   90.00
_cell.angle_gamma   90.00
#
_symmetry.space_group_name_H-M   'P 1'
#
loop_
_entity.id
_entity.type
_entity.pdbx_description
1 polymer ?
#
loop_
_entity_poly.entity_id
_entity_poly.type
_entity_poly.pdbx_seq_one_letter_code
_entity_poly.pdbx_strand_id
1 'polypeptide(L)'
;MFGVNLAGAEFGPCRGEFGTDYIYPTTADLDYYLGKGVTLIRLPFTWERMQPTLGGDLDQVELGRMIDFLDAAAARGMEVVLDLHNYGRYDGAVIGSTNVPTSAFADFWGKLAGALGDHPAVAGLGLMNEPHDMGGAQVWPAAAQAAADAIRAAGSHATLVVSGDGWSGAASWQNLNASLRVSDPLDKVLYEAHVYFDRSGSGVYGTYDAEGAYPSIGVDRVQPFIDWLNQNGLRGFIGEYAVPSDDPRWLDVLDSFLNTLAENDVASAYWAGGPWWGAESLAIQPIDGIDRPQMDVLERYLDGEAGLLRPGAIGGTAGDDRLTAAAGGSTIYGYDGNDVLTGSAGNDVLWGGAGHDTLKGGAGDDVLYGGSGDDVLGGHDGNDRLYGGDGADKLYGDAGDDVLFGGDGNDVLEGGTGNDTLDGGNGNDILRGGAGDDVLGMEARLQDFKRDAMLAFVRANKL
;
A
#
# COMPACT_ATOMS: atom_id res chain seq x y z
N MET A 1 -14.38 -7.49 0.86
CA MET A 1 -13.37 -7.01 -0.11
C MET A 1 -12.15 -6.52 0.64
N PHE A 2 -12.31 -5.56 1.54
CA PHE A 2 -11.20 -5.01 2.35
C PHE A 2 -11.11 -5.70 3.72
N GLY A 3 -9.88 -5.97 4.15
CA GLY A 3 -9.56 -6.71 5.36
C GLY A 3 -8.36 -6.13 6.10
N VAL A 4 -7.90 -6.82 7.14
CA VAL A 4 -6.73 -6.42 7.95
C VAL A 4 -5.84 -7.63 8.21
N ASN A 5 -4.52 -7.43 8.14
CA ASN A 5 -3.54 -8.36 8.65
C ASN A 5 -3.55 -8.31 10.18
N LEU A 6 -3.90 -9.41 10.86
CA LEU A 6 -3.73 -9.50 12.31
C LEU A 6 -2.43 -10.22 12.60
N ALA A 7 -1.36 -9.43 12.64
CA ALA A 7 -0.01 -9.87 12.91
C ALA A 7 0.21 -10.21 14.39
N GLY A 8 1.29 -10.94 14.65
CA GLY A 8 1.76 -11.30 15.97
C GLY A 8 2.22 -12.75 16.06
N ALA A 9 1.57 -13.67 15.33
CA ALA A 9 1.88 -15.11 15.41
C ALA A 9 3.18 -15.47 14.67
N GLU A 10 3.67 -14.58 13.81
CA GLU A 10 4.91 -14.63 13.07
C GLU A 10 6.06 -13.87 13.76
N PHE A 11 5.79 -12.98 14.72
CA PHE A 11 6.79 -12.11 15.36
C PHE A 11 7.97 -12.85 15.97
N GLY A 12 9.12 -12.18 16.09
CA GLY A 12 10.28 -12.72 16.79
C GLY A 12 11.03 -13.81 16.00
N PRO A 13 11.98 -14.53 16.62
CA PRO A 13 12.78 -15.54 15.94
C PRO A 13 11.94 -16.74 15.50
N CYS A 14 12.31 -17.43 14.41
CA CYS A 14 11.56 -18.56 13.82
C CYS A 14 11.15 -19.68 14.81
N ARG A 15 11.80 -19.81 15.97
CA ARG A 15 11.43 -20.74 17.06
C ARG A 15 11.36 -20.05 18.43
N GLY A 16 10.76 -18.86 18.44
CA GLY A 16 10.49 -18.09 19.66
C GLY A 16 9.51 -18.77 20.61
N GLU A 17 9.40 -18.22 21.82
CA GLU A 17 8.49 -18.64 22.88
C GLU A 17 7.17 -17.86 22.84
N PHE A 18 6.04 -18.58 22.88
CA PHE A 18 4.70 -17.96 22.89
C PHE A 18 4.50 -17.13 24.16
N GLY A 19 3.98 -15.91 24.01
CA GLY A 19 3.77 -14.97 25.11
C GLY A 19 5.02 -14.17 25.50
N THR A 20 6.16 -14.44 24.85
CA THR A 20 7.41 -13.66 25.00
C THR A 20 7.84 -13.08 23.66
N ASP A 21 8.02 -13.93 22.65
CA ASP A 21 8.55 -13.55 21.34
C ASP A 21 7.45 -13.31 20.31
N TYR A 22 6.31 -13.99 20.47
CA TYR A 22 5.16 -13.92 19.57
C TYR A 22 3.85 -14.18 20.33
N ILE A 23 2.73 -13.81 19.71
CA ILE A 23 1.40 -13.93 20.30
C ILE A 23 0.34 -14.07 19.20
N TYR A 24 -0.76 -14.79 19.46
CA TYR A 24 -1.90 -14.79 18.55
C TYR A 24 -2.84 -13.61 18.88
N PRO A 25 -3.46 -12.98 17.88
CA PRO A 25 -4.52 -12.01 18.12
C PRO A 25 -5.64 -12.61 18.97
N THR A 26 -6.26 -11.78 19.80
CA THR A 26 -7.25 -12.21 20.78
C THR A 26 -8.67 -12.06 20.25
N THR A 27 -9.64 -12.59 21.01
CA THR A 27 -11.07 -12.33 20.76
C THR A 27 -11.41 -10.85 20.81
N ALA A 28 -10.74 -10.06 21.65
CA ALA A 28 -10.94 -8.62 21.73
C ALA A 28 -10.47 -7.90 20.47
N ASP A 29 -9.38 -8.37 19.84
CA ASP A 29 -8.92 -7.84 18.56
C ASP A 29 -9.96 -8.15 17.46
N LEU A 30 -10.44 -9.40 17.38
CA LEU A 30 -11.50 -9.78 16.44
C LEU A 30 -12.79 -8.96 16.66
N ASP A 31 -13.21 -8.77 17.92
CA ASP A 31 -14.40 -7.97 18.25
C ASP A 31 -14.25 -6.51 17.84
N TYR A 32 -13.07 -5.93 18.01
CA TYR A 32 -12.78 -4.56 17.59
C TYR A 32 -12.93 -4.42 16.07
N TYR A 33 -12.21 -5.24 15.29
CA TYR A 33 -12.23 -5.14 13.83
C TYR A 33 -13.61 -5.47 13.24
N LEU A 34 -14.31 -6.46 13.79
CA LEU A 34 -15.70 -6.74 13.41
C LEU A 34 -16.61 -5.54 13.71
N GLY A 35 -16.40 -4.86 14.84
CA GLY A 35 -17.11 -3.64 15.20
C GLY A 35 -16.90 -2.48 14.21
N LYS A 36 -15.81 -2.52 13.44
CA LYS A 36 -15.52 -1.61 12.33
C LYS A 36 -15.98 -2.11 10.95
N GLY A 37 -16.67 -3.25 10.90
CA GLY A 37 -17.14 -3.86 9.65
C GLY A 37 -16.12 -4.74 8.93
N VAL A 38 -14.93 -4.97 9.51
CA VAL A 38 -13.93 -5.88 8.92
C VAL A 38 -14.40 -7.33 9.11
N THR A 39 -14.60 -8.04 8.00
CA THR A 39 -14.93 -9.48 8.02
C THR A 39 -13.84 -10.37 7.44
N LEU A 40 -12.84 -9.80 6.78
CA LEU A 40 -11.71 -10.52 6.18
C LEU A 40 -10.44 -10.26 6.99
N ILE A 41 -9.79 -11.33 7.44
CA ILE A 41 -8.53 -11.30 8.17
C ILE A 41 -7.46 -12.06 7.39
N ARG A 42 -6.25 -11.50 7.32
CA ARG A 42 -5.04 -12.25 6.95
C ARG A 42 -4.25 -12.53 8.23
N LEU A 43 -3.91 -13.78 8.50
CA LEU A 43 -3.20 -14.22 9.71
C LEU A 43 -1.82 -14.76 9.32
N PRO A 44 -0.75 -13.96 9.47
CA PRO A 44 0.62 -14.44 9.29
C PRO A 44 1.00 -15.46 10.37
N PHE A 45 1.71 -16.51 10.00
CA PHE A 45 2.31 -17.49 10.90
C PHE A 45 3.57 -18.10 10.28
N THR A 46 4.42 -18.77 11.06
CA THR A 46 5.71 -19.31 10.55
C THR A 46 5.74 -20.84 10.46
N TRP A 47 6.39 -21.34 9.41
CA TRP A 47 6.61 -22.74 9.14
C TRP A 47 7.42 -23.40 10.26
N GLU A 48 8.51 -22.78 10.72
CA GLU A 48 9.40 -23.35 11.75
C GLU A 48 8.72 -23.53 13.10
N ARG A 49 7.65 -22.78 13.40
CA ARG A 49 6.82 -23.02 14.59
C ARG A 49 5.81 -24.13 14.36
N MET A 50 5.12 -24.08 13.23
CA MET A 50 4.08 -25.05 12.89
C MET A 50 4.64 -26.45 12.60
N GLN A 51 5.86 -26.56 12.08
CA GLN A 51 6.57 -27.80 11.80
C GLN A 51 8.05 -27.65 12.23
N PRO A 52 8.40 -27.90 13.50
CA PRO A 52 9.74 -27.60 14.04
C PRO A 52 10.90 -28.36 13.39
N THR A 53 10.61 -29.51 12.79
CA THR A 53 11.56 -30.34 12.06
C THR A 53 11.06 -30.52 10.63
N LEU A 54 11.90 -30.19 9.63
CA LEU A 54 11.54 -30.28 8.21
C LEU A 54 11.04 -31.70 7.85
N GLY A 55 9.83 -31.78 7.29
CA GLY A 55 9.19 -33.06 6.95
C GLY A 55 8.69 -33.88 8.15
N GLY A 56 8.86 -33.38 9.38
CA GLY A 56 8.34 -33.96 10.62
C GLY A 56 6.85 -33.69 10.82
N ASP A 57 6.35 -34.00 12.01
CA ASP A 57 4.96 -33.74 12.38
C ASP A 57 4.72 -32.24 12.64
N LEU A 58 3.46 -31.82 12.51
CA LEU A 58 3.05 -30.49 12.94
C LEU A 58 3.13 -30.38 14.48
N ASP A 59 3.57 -29.24 14.99
CA ASP A 59 3.51 -28.95 16.41
C ASP A 59 2.04 -28.83 16.85
N GLN A 60 1.60 -29.74 17.72
CA GLN A 60 0.21 -29.83 18.11
C GLN A 60 -0.23 -28.68 19.04
N VAL A 61 0.71 -28.06 19.74
CA VAL A 61 0.40 -26.91 20.60
C VAL A 61 0.19 -25.68 19.72
N GLU A 62 1.06 -25.47 18.74
CA GLU A 62 0.94 -24.38 17.79
C GLU A 62 -0.28 -24.49 16.88
N LEU A 63 -0.55 -25.69 16.35
CA LEU A 63 -1.78 -25.98 15.62
C LEU A 63 -3.02 -25.71 16.49
N GLY A 64 -2.99 -26.06 17.78
CA GLY A 64 -4.06 -25.77 18.72
C GLY A 64 -4.33 -24.26 18.86
N ARG A 65 -3.29 -23.43 18.95
CA ARG A 65 -3.45 -21.96 19.01
C ARG A 65 -4.08 -21.38 17.75
N MET A 66 -3.66 -21.86 16.58
CA MET A 66 -4.25 -21.46 15.31
C MET A 66 -5.73 -21.86 15.24
N ILE A 67 -6.08 -23.09 15.63
CA ILE A 67 -7.47 -23.55 15.66
C ILE A 67 -8.31 -22.72 16.64
N ASP A 68 -7.80 -22.41 17.84
CA ASP A 68 -8.50 -21.57 18.80
C ASP A 68 -8.81 -20.17 18.23
N PHE A 69 -7.87 -19.58 17.49
CA PHE A 69 -8.09 -18.32 16.77
C PHE A 69 -9.15 -18.47 15.66
N LEU A 70 -9.04 -19.51 14.85
CA LEU A 70 -9.98 -19.79 13.76
C LEU A 70 -11.40 -20.04 14.28
N ASP A 71 -11.56 -20.77 15.39
CA ASP A 71 -12.85 -20.99 16.06
C ASP A 71 -13.44 -19.67 16.54
N ALA A 72 -12.61 -18.78 17.11
CA ALA A 72 -13.04 -17.45 17.52
C ALA A 72 -13.49 -16.58 16.34
N ALA A 73 -12.79 -16.65 15.19
CA ALA A 73 -13.18 -15.96 13.96
C ALA A 73 -14.47 -16.55 13.36
N ALA A 74 -14.60 -17.88 13.33
CA ALA A 74 -15.79 -18.57 12.84
C ALA A 74 -17.04 -18.19 13.65
N ALA A 75 -16.91 -18.10 14.98
CA ALA A 75 -18.00 -17.66 15.85
C ALA A 75 -18.50 -16.24 15.56
N ARG A 76 -17.70 -15.44 14.85
CA ARG A 76 -17.97 -14.06 14.42
C ARG A 76 -18.36 -13.95 12.96
N GLY A 77 -18.38 -15.07 12.22
CA GLY A 77 -18.61 -15.06 10.77
C GLY A 77 -17.49 -14.38 9.98
N MET A 78 -16.28 -14.32 10.54
CA MET A 78 -15.11 -13.74 9.88
C MET A 78 -14.39 -14.81 9.06
N GLU A 79 -13.90 -14.38 7.90
CA GLU A 79 -13.10 -15.17 6.97
C GLU A 79 -11.63 -14.92 7.21
N VAL A 80 -10.82 -15.98 7.19
CA VAL A 80 -9.39 -15.96 7.48
C VAL A 80 -8.62 -16.52 6.29
N VAL A 81 -7.66 -15.73 5.81
CA VAL A 81 -6.57 -16.18 4.95
C VAL A 81 -5.37 -16.48 5.85
N LEU A 82 -4.97 -17.74 5.93
CA LEU A 82 -3.77 -18.14 6.66
C LEU A 82 -2.54 -17.88 5.79
N ASP A 83 -1.61 -17.04 6.24
CA ASP A 83 -0.40 -16.67 5.48
C ASP A 83 0.85 -17.34 6.08
N LEU A 84 1.51 -18.19 5.28
CA LEU A 84 2.79 -18.76 5.67
C LEU A 84 3.92 -17.75 5.47
N HIS A 85 4.27 -17.05 6.54
CA HIS A 85 5.14 -15.87 6.55
C HIS A 85 6.64 -16.21 6.51
N ASN A 86 7.09 -16.84 5.42
CA ASN A 86 8.37 -17.55 5.36
C ASN A 86 9.32 -17.14 4.23
N TYR A 87 8.94 -16.19 3.37
CA TYR A 87 9.85 -15.59 2.37
C TYR A 87 10.48 -16.62 1.42
N GLY A 88 9.77 -17.69 1.09
CA GLY A 88 10.26 -18.80 0.26
C GLY A 88 11.34 -19.67 0.93
N ARG A 89 11.47 -19.62 2.26
CA ARG A 89 12.57 -20.26 3.00
C ARG A 89 12.07 -21.05 4.22
N TYR A 90 12.87 -22.03 4.62
CA TYR A 90 12.77 -22.73 5.90
C TYR A 90 14.17 -22.83 6.51
N ASP A 91 14.34 -22.40 7.75
CA ASP A 91 15.65 -22.29 8.42
C ASP A 91 16.68 -21.51 7.58
N GLY A 92 16.20 -20.48 6.89
CA GLY A 92 17.00 -19.63 5.99
C GLY A 92 17.38 -20.28 4.65
N ALA A 93 17.08 -21.56 4.44
CA ALA A 93 17.33 -22.25 3.18
C ALA A 93 16.14 -22.13 2.23
N VAL A 94 16.43 -21.81 0.96
CA VAL A 94 15.42 -21.59 -0.09
C VAL A 94 14.73 -22.91 -0.45
N ILE A 95 13.40 -22.88 -0.61
CA ILE A 95 12.60 -24.00 -1.10
C ILE A 95 13.05 -24.39 -2.52
N GLY A 96 13.13 -25.68 -2.81
CA GLY A 96 13.69 -26.21 -4.06
C GLY A 96 15.20 -26.42 -4.01
N SER A 97 15.89 -25.98 -2.95
CA SER A 97 17.28 -26.35 -2.70
C SER A 97 17.40 -27.80 -2.21
N THR A 98 18.63 -28.32 -2.16
CA THR A 98 18.93 -29.63 -1.56
C THR A 98 18.52 -29.71 -0.09
N ASN A 99 18.58 -28.59 0.64
CA ASN A 99 18.28 -28.55 2.08
C ASN A 99 16.77 -28.49 2.34
N VAL A 100 16.01 -27.86 1.44
CA VAL A 100 14.56 -27.71 1.55
C VAL A 100 13.95 -28.09 0.21
N PRO A 101 13.82 -29.40 -0.09
CA PRO A 101 13.25 -29.83 -1.36
C PRO A 101 11.78 -29.42 -1.45
N THR A 102 11.30 -29.14 -2.66
CA THR A 102 9.89 -28.80 -2.93
C THR A 102 8.90 -29.82 -2.33
N SER A 103 9.28 -31.09 -2.23
CA SER A 103 8.46 -32.13 -1.61
C SER A 103 8.23 -31.91 -0.10
N ALA A 104 9.17 -31.27 0.61
CA ALA A 104 9.00 -30.96 2.03
C ALA A 104 7.99 -29.82 2.25
N PHE A 105 8.00 -28.84 1.34
CA PHE A 105 7.01 -27.76 1.33
C PHE A 105 5.60 -28.29 1.00
N ALA A 106 5.48 -29.17 0.01
CA ALA A 106 4.24 -29.85 -0.31
C ALA A 106 3.73 -30.73 0.84
N ASP A 107 4.62 -31.48 1.49
CA ASP A 107 4.30 -32.30 2.67
C ASP A 107 3.76 -31.45 3.82
N PHE A 108 4.39 -30.31 4.12
CA PHE A 108 3.91 -29.36 5.12
C PHE A 108 2.47 -28.90 4.81
N TRP A 109 2.23 -28.40 3.61
CA TRP A 109 0.92 -27.89 3.22
C TRP A 109 -0.16 -28.98 3.20
N GLY A 110 0.17 -30.20 2.75
CA GLY A 110 -0.75 -31.34 2.82
C GLY A 110 -1.13 -31.71 4.26
N LYS A 111 -0.15 -31.69 5.19
CA LYS A 111 -0.40 -31.93 6.62
C LYS A 111 -1.27 -30.84 7.24
N LEU A 112 -0.95 -29.56 7.00
CA LEU A 112 -1.70 -28.44 7.59
C LEU A 112 -3.12 -28.40 7.04
N ALA A 113 -3.31 -28.50 5.72
CA ALA A 113 -4.64 -28.55 5.12
C ALA A 113 -5.46 -29.74 5.62
N GLY A 114 -4.84 -30.92 5.76
CA GLY A 114 -5.51 -32.10 6.33
C GLY A 114 -5.89 -31.94 7.81
N ALA A 115 -5.06 -31.24 8.59
CA ALA A 115 -5.32 -30.98 10.01
C ALA A 115 -6.43 -29.94 10.23
N LEU A 116 -6.50 -28.91 9.38
CA LEU A 116 -7.53 -27.88 9.42
C LEU A 116 -8.86 -28.39 8.85
N GLY A 117 -8.82 -29.28 7.85
CA GLY A 117 -9.99 -29.68 7.08
C GLY A 117 -10.65 -28.48 6.37
N ASP A 118 -11.96 -28.55 6.16
CA ASP A 118 -12.76 -27.41 5.69
C ASP A 118 -13.27 -26.57 6.88
N HIS A 119 -12.36 -26.08 7.70
CA HIS A 119 -12.69 -25.23 8.85
C HIS A 119 -13.51 -24.00 8.39
N PRO A 120 -14.63 -23.66 9.04
CA PRO A 120 -15.58 -22.65 8.52
C PRO A 120 -15.01 -21.24 8.38
N ALA A 121 -14.01 -20.86 9.19
CA ALA A 121 -13.33 -19.58 9.04
C ALA A 121 -12.23 -19.57 7.96
N VAL A 122 -11.74 -20.72 7.50
CA VAL A 122 -10.59 -20.75 6.56
C VAL A 122 -11.09 -20.49 5.14
N ALA A 123 -11.01 -19.24 4.72
CA ALA A 123 -11.40 -18.80 3.37
C ALA A 123 -10.25 -19.00 2.37
N GLY A 124 -9.00 -18.85 2.82
CA GLY A 124 -7.83 -18.98 1.98
C GLY A 124 -6.59 -19.52 2.68
N LEU A 125 -5.69 -20.11 1.89
CA LEU A 125 -4.37 -20.56 2.28
C LEU A 125 -3.34 -19.79 1.43
N GLY A 126 -2.73 -18.79 2.05
CA GLY A 126 -1.57 -18.04 1.56
C GLY A 126 -0.34 -18.92 1.58
N LEU A 127 0.07 -19.38 0.40
CA LEU A 127 1.06 -20.44 0.27
C LEU A 127 2.44 -20.02 0.80
N MET A 128 2.79 -18.74 0.65
CA MET A 128 4.06 -18.19 1.06
C MET A 128 4.06 -16.67 1.00
N ASN A 129 4.36 -16.00 2.10
CA ASN A 129 4.62 -14.56 2.07
C ASN A 129 5.89 -14.23 1.28
N GLU A 130 5.82 -13.26 0.37
CA GLU A 130 6.95 -12.59 -0.27
C GLU A 130 8.14 -13.49 -0.71
N PRO A 131 7.93 -14.50 -1.57
CA PRO A 131 9.04 -15.20 -2.22
C PRO A 131 10.00 -14.20 -2.89
N HIS A 132 11.30 -14.36 -2.65
CA HIS A 132 12.33 -13.52 -3.26
C HIS A 132 13.68 -14.25 -3.31
N ASP A 133 14.48 -13.94 -4.32
CA ASP A 133 15.82 -14.52 -4.53
C ASP A 133 15.80 -16.06 -4.52
N MET A 134 14.81 -16.65 -5.19
CA MET A 134 14.51 -18.09 -5.14
C MET A 134 15.52 -18.98 -5.87
N GLY A 135 16.61 -18.42 -6.41
CA GLY A 135 17.63 -19.18 -7.14
C GLY A 135 17.23 -19.61 -8.55
N GLY A 136 16.10 -19.11 -9.07
CA GLY A 136 15.68 -19.27 -10.46
C GLY A 136 14.18 -19.07 -10.66
N ALA A 137 13.80 -18.52 -11.82
CA ALA A 137 12.43 -18.11 -12.14
C ALA A 137 11.38 -19.24 -12.17
N GLN A 138 11.79 -20.51 -12.03
CA GLN A 138 10.89 -21.67 -12.02
C GLN A 138 10.82 -22.36 -10.65
N VAL A 139 11.65 -21.94 -9.70
CA VAL A 139 11.72 -22.57 -8.38
C VAL A 139 10.44 -22.31 -7.59
N TRP A 140 10.03 -21.04 -7.49
CA TRP A 140 8.79 -20.67 -6.81
C TRP A 140 7.53 -21.22 -7.51
N PRO A 141 7.32 -21.04 -8.82
CA PRO A 141 6.16 -21.63 -9.50
C PRO A 141 6.01 -23.15 -9.28
N ALA A 142 7.12 -23.90 -9.31
CA ALA A 142 7.10 -25.33 -9.05
C ALA A 142 6.75 -25.66 -7.59
N ALA A 143 7.23 -24.86 -6.63
CA ALA A 143 6.90 -25.01 -5.22
C ALA A 143 5.42 -24.71 -4.94
N ALA A 144 4.89 -23.62 -5.49
CA ALA A 144 3.48 -23.25 -5.37
C ALA A 144 2.56 -24.32 -5.95
N GLN A 145 2.88 -24.86 -7.13
CA GLN A 145 2.09 -25.96 -7.72
C GLN A 145 2.12 -27.22 -6.84
N ALA A 146 3.29 -27.59 -6.31
CA ALA A 146 3.39 -28.79 -5.47
C ALA A 146 2.60 -28.66 -4.16
N ALA A 147 2.57 -27.46 -3.57
CA ALA A 147 1.72 -27.17 -2.41
C ALA A 147 0.23 -27.24 -2.77
N ALA A 148 -0.18 -26.62 -3.89
CA ALA A 148 -1.56 -26.68 -4.39
C ALA A 148 -2.04 -28.13 -4.56
N ASP A 149 -1.23 -28.97 -5.21
CA ASP A 149 -1.54 -30.39 -5.42
C ASP A 149 -1.69 -31.13 -4.08
N ALA A 150 -0.81 -30.88 -3.11
CA ALA A 150 -0.87 -31.50 -1.79
C ALA A 150 -2.08 -31.05 -0.96
N ILE A 151 -2.44 -29.76 -1.00
CA ILE A 151 -3.63 -29.22 -0.33
C ILE A 151 -4.90 -29.88 -0.88
N ARG A 152 -5.00 -30.01 -2.20
CA ARG A 152 -6.14 -30.67 -2.84
C ARG A 152 -6.16 -32.17 -2.57
N ALA A 153 -5.01 -32.83 -2.51
CA ALA A 153 -4.92 -34.24 -2.12
C ALA A 153 -5.36 -34.47 -0.66
N ALA A 154 -5.18 -33.47 0.22
CA ALA A 154 -5.69 -33.48 1.59
C ALA A 154 -7.20 -33.20 1.70
N GLY A 155 -7.87 -32.84 0.59
CA GLY A 155 -9.31 -32.66 0.51
C GLY A 155 -9.81 -31.26 0.85
N SER A 156 -8.94 -30.26 0.99
CA SER A 156 -9.33 -28.88 1.31
C SER A 156 -9.95 -28.15 0.12
N HIS A 157 -11.04 -27.42 0.37
CA HIS A 157 -11.73 -26.58 -0.61
C HIS A 157 -11.45 -25.08 -0.46
N ALA A 158 -10.51 -24.71 0.41
CA ALA A 158 -10.08 -23.33 0.62
C ALA A 158 -9.47 -22.73 -0.66
N THR A 159 -9.55 -21.42 -0.79
CA THR A 159 -8.91 -20.68 -1.88
C THR A 159 -7.39 -20.75 -1.73
N LEU A 160 -6.68 -20.99 -2.82
CA LEU A 160 -5.22 -20.93 -2.85
C LEU A 160 -4.81 -19.49 -3.14
N VAL A 161 -4.10 -18.87 -2.21
CA VAL A 161 -3.60 -17.50 -2.34
C VAL A 161 -2.11 -17.61 -2.68
N VAL A 162 -1.74 -17.17 -3.88
CA VAL A 162 -0.44 -17.43 -4.51
C VAL A 162 0.29 -16.12 -4.75
N SER A 163 1.27 -15.85 -3.89
CA SER A 163 2.14 -14.67 -4.01
C SER A 163 3.17 -14.84 -5.15
N GLY A 164 3.79 -13.76 -5.60
CA GLY A 164 4.80 -13.72 -6.67
C GLY A 164 6.24 -13.67 -6.16
N ASP A 165 7.20 -13.92 -7.06
CA ASP A 165 8.63 -13.65 -6.80
C ASP A 165 8.89 -12.14 -6.73
N GLY A 166 10.02 -11.75 -6.14
CA GLY A 166 10.41 -10.36 -5.95
C GLY A 166 9.59 -9.64 -4.88
N TRP A 167 9.44 -10.29 -3.72
CA TRP A 167 8.68 -9.76 -2.58
C TRP A 167 7.19 -9.58 -2.90
N SER A 168 6.68 -10.32 -3.88
CA SER A 168 5.32 -10.15 -4.37
C SER A 168 4.98 -8.72 -4.84
N GLY A 169 5.97 -7.90 -5.18
CA GLY A 169 5.73 -6.48 -5.47
C GLY A 169 4.83 -6.27 -6.68
N ALA A 170 3.72 -5.54 -6.52
CA ALA A 170 2.78 -5.30 -7.61
C ALA A 170 3.40 -4.51 -8.77
N ALA A 171 4.22 -3.50 -8.45
CA ALA A 171 4.86 -2.63 -9.44
C ALA A 171 5.85 -3.39 -10.35
N SER A 172 6.48 -4.44 -9.82
CA SER A 172 7.43 -5.28 -10.55
C SER A 172 6.79 -6.56 -11.09
N TRP A 173 5.48 -6.76 -10.89
CA TRP A 173 4.81 -8.05 -11.11
C TRP A 173 5.00 -8.59 -12.51
N GLN A 174 4.76 -7.79 -13.54
CA GLN A 174 4.88 -8.24 -14.92
C GLN A 174 6.30 -8.67 -15.28
N ASN A 175 7.32 -8.06 -14.69
CA ASN A 175 8.72 -8.38 -14.99
C ASN A 175 9.15 -9.74 -14.42
N LEU A 176 8.63 -10.10 -13.25
CA LEU A 176 9.07 -11.27 -12.50
C LEU A 176 8.10 -12.45 -12.62
N ASN A 177 6.80 -12.15 -12.75
CA ASN A 177 5.71 -13.10 -12.57
C ASN A 177 4.83 -13.27 -13.81
N ALA A 178 5.18 -12.70 -14.98
CA ALA A 178 4.38 -12.80 -16.21
C ALA A 178 3.87 -14.22 -16.51
N SER A 179 4.73 -15.23 -16.30
CA SER A 179 4.45 -16.65 -16.57
C SER A 179 3.94 -17.46 -15.37
N LEU A 180 3.82 -16.85 -14.18
CA LEU A 180 3.40 -17.56 -12.96
C LEU A 180 1.97 -18.08 -13.13
N ARG A 181 1.79 -19.40 -13.13
CA ARG A 181 0.48 -20.05 -13.17
C ARG A 181 0.46 -21.21 -12.17
N VAL A 182 -0.66 -21.36 -11.47
CA VAL A 182 -0.94 -22.50 -10.60
C VAL A 182 -2.26 -23.10 -11.07
N SER A 183 -2.23 -24.38 -11.42
CA SER A 183 -3.42 -25.13 -11.83
C SER A 183 -4.13 -25.64 -10.58
N ASP A 184 -5.41 -25.34 -10.47
CA ASP A 184 -6.29 -25.85 -9.42
C ASP A 184 -7.55 -26.46 -10.04
N PRO A 185 -7.87 -27.74 -9.78
CA PRO A 185 -9.09 -28.36 -10.30
C PRO A 185 -10.38 -27.71 -9.79
N LEU A 186 -10.34 -26.94 -8.70
CA LEU A 186 -11.50 -26.23 -8.17
C LEU A 186 -11.67 -24.82 -8.73
N ASP A 187 -10.72 -24.34 -9.54
CA ASP A 187 -10.67 -22.96 -10.04
C ASP A 187 -10.78 -21.93 -8.90
N LYS A 188 -10.08 -22.18 -7.79
CA LYS A 188 -10.03 -21.32 -6.60
C LYS A 188 -8.61 -20.84 -6.33
N VAL A 189 -8.04 -20.15 -7.31
CA VAL A 189 -6.75 -19.44 -7.17
C VAL A 189 -7.00 -17.93 -7.13
N LEU A 190 -6.35 -17.26 -6.18
CA LEU A 190 -6.11 -15.82 -6.15
C LEU A 190 -4.60 -15.59 -6.23
N TYR A 191 -4.17 -14.65 -7.06
CA TYR A 191 -2.79 -14.17 -7.04
C TYR A 191 -2.67 -13.03 -6.05
N GLU A 192 -1.63 -13.04 -5.24
CA GLU A 192 -1.43 -12.05 -4.19
C GLU A 192 -0.24 -11.15 -4.52
N ALA A 193 -0.42 -9.84 -4.48
CA ALA A 193 0.67 -8.86 -4.61
C ALA A 193 0.71 -7.92 -3.40
N HIS A 194 1.86 -7.30 -3.12
CA HIS A 194 2.07 -6.34 -2.04
C HIS A 194 2.42 -4.97 -2.60
N VAL A 195 1.98 -3.91 -1.90
CA VAL A 195 2.17 -2.53 -2.32
C VAL A 195 2.43 -1.63 -1.11
N TYR A 196 3.62 -1.04 -1.06
CA TYR A 196 3.90 0.10 -0.17
C TYR A 196 4.16 1.34 -1.01
N PHE A 197 4.11 2.53 -0.41
CA PHE A 197 4.08 3.81 -1.11
C PHE A 197 5.32 4.67 -0.85
N ASP A 198 6.21 4.26 0.06
CA ASP A 198 7.54 4.87 0.21
C ASP A 198 8.34 4.79 -1.10
N ARG A 199 9.33 5.64 -1.34
CA ARG A 199 10.05 5.69 -2.62
C ARG A 199 10.60 4.33 -3.09
N SER A 200 11.05 3.47 -2.17
CA SER A 200 11.54 2.13 -2.52
C SER A 200 10.47 1.06 -2.65
N GLY A 201 9.25 1.32 -2.16
CA GLY A 201 8.17 0.34 -2.08
C GLY A 201 8.44 -0.78 -1.09
N SER A 202 9.25 -0.52 -0.06
CA SER A 202 9.66 -1.52 0.93
C SER A 202 8.87 -1.48 2.22
N GLY A 203 7.96 -0.51 2.39
CA GLY A 203 7.24 -0.27 3.64
C GLY A 203 8.08 0.39 4.73
N VAL A 204 9.29 0.83 4.42
CA VAL A 204 10.17 1.54 5.37
C VAL A 204 10.10 3.02 5.09
N TYR A 205 9.04 3.66 5.59
CA TYR A 205 8.77 5.08 5.38
C TYR A 205 9.77 5.97 6.12
N GLY A 206 10.47 6.81 5.37
CA GLY A 206 11.30 7.89 5.88
C GLY A 206 10.61 9.25 5.76
N THR A 207 11.16 10.25 6.46
CA THR A 207 10.64 11.63 6.41
C THR A 207 10.64 12.22 4.99
N TYR A 208 11.60 11.80 4.17
CA TYR A 208 11.77 12.23 2.79
C TYR A 208 10.74 11.59 1.84
N ASP A 209 10.15 10.44 2.20
CA ASP A 209 9.14 9.78 1.37
C ASP A 209 7.81 10.55 1.37
N ALA A 210 7.47 11.21 2.49
CA ALA A 210 6.25 12.00 2.58
C ALA A 210 6.27 13.20 1.62
N GLU A 211 7.45 13.76 1.31
CA GLU A 211 7.63 14.83 0.33
C GLU A 211 7.34 14.38 -1.11
N GLY A 212 7.54 13.09 -1.41
CA GLY A 212 7.20 12.47 -2.69
C GLY A 212 5.87 11.72 -2.67
N ALA A 213 5.05 11.86 -1.62
CA ALA A 213 3.74 11.24 -1.55
C ALA A 213 2.75 12.01 -2.44
N TYR A 214 2.20 11.34 -3.43
CA TYR A 214 1.10 11.82 -4.26
C TYR A 214 0.03 10.70 -4.36
N PRO A 215 -1.29 10.96 -4.25
CA PRO A 215 -2.39 10.00 -4.22
C PRO A 215 -2.41 8.98 -5.33
N SER A 216 -1.93 9.27 -6.54
CA SER A 216 -1.86 8.25 -7.59
C SER A 216 -0.71 7.27 -7.42
N ILE A 217 0.26 7.50 -6.52
CA ILE A 217 1.41 6.58 -6.36
C ILE A 217 0.98 5.14 -6.04
N GLY A 218 -0.11 4.97 -5.29
CA GLY A 218 -0.68 3.66 -5.01
C GLY A 218 -1.30 3.02 -6.26
N VAL A 219 -1.95 3.83 -7.09
CA VAL A 219 -2.55 3.44 -8.37
C VAL A 219 -1.45 3.00 -9.33
N ASP A 220 -0.43 3.83 -9.55
CA ASP A 220 0.69 3.57 -10.45
C ASP A 220 1.38 2.24 -10.11
N ARG A 221 1.54 1.97 -8.81
CA ARG A 221 2.24 0.78 -8.33
C ARG A 221 1.40 -0.49 -8.45
N VAL A 222 0.08 -0.39 -8.41
CA VAL A 222 -0.79 -1.57 -8.49
C VAL A 222 -1.25 -1.86 -9.92
N GLN A 223 -1.24 -0.87 -10.80
CA GLN A 223 -1.73 -1.01 -12.17
C GLN A 223 -1.05 -2.14 -12.95
N PRO A 224 0.29 -2.36 -12.89
CA PRO A 224 0.92 -3.47 -13.60
C PRO A 224 0.38 -4.84 -13.19
N PHE A 225 0.01 -5.00 -11.92
CA PHE A 225 -0.59 -6.23 -11.41
C PHE A 225 -2.04 -6.39 -11.88
N ILE A 226 -2.86 -5.34 -11.77
CA ILE A 226 -4.26 -5.33 -12.25
C ILE A 226 -4.32 -5.65 -13.75
N ASP A 227 -3.47 -4.99 -14.56
CA ASP A 227 -3.37 -5.24 -15.99
C ASP A 227 -3.05 -6.70 -16.29
N TRP A 228 -2.10 -7.27 -15.54
CA TRP A 228 -1.73 -8.68 -15.72
C TRP A 228 -2.88 -9.62 -15.36
N LEU A 229 -3.64 -9.35 -14.30
CA LEU A 229 -4.82 -10.13 -13.95
C LEU A 229 -5.86 -10.09 -15.08
N ASN A 230 -6.20 -8.88 -15.53
CA ASN A 230 -7.19 -8.63 -16.58
C ASN A 230 -6.80 -9.29 -17.91
N GLN A 231 -5.55 -9.13 -18.33
CA GLN A 231 -5.03 -9.75 -19.56
C GLN A 231 -5.10 -11.27 -19.55
N ASN A 232 -5.10 -11.89 -18.37
CA ASN A 232 -5.05 -13.34 -18.21
C ASN A 232 -6.35 -13.95 -17.66
N GLY A 233 -7.37 -13.14 -17.39
CA GLY A 233 -8.63 -13.60 -16.79
C GLY A 233 -8.44 -14.22 -15.39
N LEU A 234 -7.55 -13.63 -14.60
CA LEU A 234 -7.19 -14.10 -13.25
C LEU A 234 -7.82 -13.18 -12.19
N ARG A 235 -7.81 -13.64 -10.93
CA ARG A 235 -8.29 -12.87 -9.77
C ARG A 235 -7.15 -12.50 -8.86
N GLY A 236 -7.23 -11.31 -8.27
CA GLY A 236 -6.19 -10.72 -7.44
C GLY A 236 -6.57 -10.56 -5.98
N PHE A 237 -5.55 -10.39 -5.16
CA PHE A 237 -5.62 -10.01 -3.77
C PHE A 237 -4.40 -9.12 -3.46
N ILE A 238 -4.58 -7.98 -2.79
CA ILE A 238 -3.46 -7.22 -2.24
C ILE A 238 -3.25 -7.66 -0.78
N GLY A 239 -2.24 -8.47 -0.54
CA GLY A 239 -1.96 -9.06 0.78
C GLY A 239 -1.52 -8.05 1.81
N GLU A 240 -0.78 -7.03 1.37
CA GLU A 240 -0.20 -6.02 2.25
C GLU A 240 -0.12 -4.66 1.57
N TYR A 241 -0.53 -3.64 2.33
CA TYR A 241 -0.33 -2.22 2.06
C TYR A 241 -0.49 -1.44 3.36
N ALA A 242 0.24 -0.35 3.51
CA ALA A 242 0.24 0.42 4.76
C ALA A 242 0.60 1.88 4.49
N VAL A 243 0.13 2.78 5.35
CA VAL A 243 0.56 4.18 5.37
C VAL A 243 0.87 4.65 6.79
N PRO A 244 1.85 5.54 6.98
CA PRO A 244 2.12 6.14 8.28
C PRO A 244 0.96 7.00 8.79
N SER A 245 0.70 6.94 10.10
CA SER A 245 -0.33 7.75 10.77
C SER A 245 0.09 9.21 11.05
N ASP A 246 1.37 9.55 10.86
CA ASP A 246 1.96 10.81 11.29
C ASP A 246 1.96 11.92 10.21
N ASP A 247 1.62 11.58 8.96
CA ASP A 247 1.46 12.54 7.86
C ASP A 247 0.13 12.32 7.13
N PRO A 248 -0.77 13.32 7.09
CA PRO A 248 -2.10 13.18 6.50
C PRO A 248 -2.07 12.95 4.98
N ARG A 249 -0.99 13.30 4.27
CA ARG A 249 -0.88 13.10 2.81
C ARG A 249 -0.99 11.63 2.44
N TRP A 250 -0.50 10.74 3.29
CA TRP A 250 -0.61 9.31 3.05
C TRP A 250 -2.05 8.79 3.17
N LEU A 251 -2.93 9.50 3.86
CA LEU A 251 -4.33 9.09 3.94
C LEU A 251 -5.04 9.27 2.59
N ASP A 252 -4.62 10.24 1.78
CA ASP A 252 -5.16 10.44 0.42
C ASP A 252 -4.59 9.41 -0.56
N VAL A 253 -3.33 8.99 -0.39
CA VAL A 253 -2.76 7.82 -1.08
C VAL A 253 -3.54 6.55 -0.76
N LEU A 254 -3.81 6.31 0.54
CA LEU A 254 -4.59 5.16 0.98
C LEU A 254 -6.00 5.19 0.39
N ASP A 255 -6.65 6.35 0.37
CA ASP A 255 -8.00 6.52 -0.18
C ASP A 255 -8.04 6.20 -1.67
N SER A 256 -7.20 6.87 -2.46
CA SER A 256 -7.08 6.64 -3.91
C SER A 256 -6.79 5.17 -4.23
N PHE A 257 -5.85 4.57 -3.51
CA PHE A 257 -5.50 3.16 -3.66
C PHE A 257 -6.68 2.22 -3.40
N LEU A 258 -7.40 2.41 -2.29
CA LEU A 258 -8.57 1.58 -1.96
C LEU A 258 -9.70 1.73 -2.98
N ASN A 259 -9.89 2.95 -3.52
CA ASN A 259 -10.84 3.18 -4.60
C ASN A 259 -10.48 2.38 -5.86
N THR A 260 -9.22 2.44 -6.29
CA THR A 260 -8.73 1.67 -7.45
C THR A 260 -8.94 0.16 -7.26
N LEU A 261 -8.69 -0.36 -6.06
CA LEU A 261 -8.96 -1.78 -5.78
C LEU A 261 -10.45 -2.11 -5.86
N ALA A 262 -11.31 -1.23 -5.33
CA ALA A 262 -12.75 -1.43 -5.38
C ALA A 262 -13.30 -1.48 -6.80
N GLU A 263 -12.86 -0.55 -7.66
CA GLU A 263 -13.27 -0.46 -9.07
C GLU A 263 -12.84 -1.68 -9.88
N ASN A 264 -11.76 -2.34 -9.47
CA ASN A 264 -11.19 -3.50 -10.15
C ASN A 264 -11.54 -4.85 -9.48
N ASP A 265 -12.43 -4.87 -8.48
CA ASP A 265 -12.83 -6.06 -7.72
C ASP A 265 -11.63 -6.84 -7.14
N VAL A 266 -10.61 -6.11 -6.66
CA VAL A 266 -9.41 -6.67 -6.03
C VAL A 266 -9.54 -6.57 -4.52
N ALA A 267 -9.70 -7.71 -3.85
CA ALA A 267 -9.71 -7.76 -2.39
C ALA A 267 -8.35 -7.37 -1.80
N SER A 268 -8.31 -6.95 -0.53
CA SER A 268 -7.05 -6.60 0.12
C SER A 268 -7.04 -6.78 1.64
N ALA A 269 -5.86 -6.76 2.25
CA ALA A 269 -5.68 -6.70 3.70
C ALA A 269 -4.66 -5.63 4.10
N TYR A 270 -5.08 -4.65 4.91
CA TYR A 270 -4.20 -3.60 5.41
C TYR A 270 -3.11 -4.18 6.33
N TRP A 271 -1.86 -3.74 6.18
CA TRP A 271 -0.73 -4.11 7.04
C TRP A 271 -0.43 -2.98 8.06
N ALA A 272 -0.59 -3.16 9.36
CA ALA A 272 -1.19 -4.30 10.04
C ALA A 272 -1.93 -3.85 11.30
N GLY A 273 -2.83 -4.71 11.76
CA GLY A 273 -3.44 -4.67 13.08
C GLY A 273 -2.88 -5.77 13.99
N GLY A 274 -3.49 -5.91 15.16
CA GLY A 274 -3.16 -6.96 16.12
C GLY A 274 -2.39 -6.48 17.34
N PRO A 275 -2.05 -7.41 18.24
CA PRO A 275 -1.35 -7.10 19.48
C PRO A 275 0.10 -6.65 19.25
N TRP A 276 0.68 -5.99 20.26
CA TRP A 276 2.13 -5.73 20.39
C TRP A 276 2.78 -4.76 19.39
N TRP A 277 2.03 -4.11 18.51
CA TRP A 277 2.55 -3.05 17.63
C TRP A 277 2.97 -1.76 18.35
N GLY A 278 2.44 -1.51 19.55
CA GLY A 278 2.76 -0.31 20.31
C GLY A 278 2.47 0.98 19.53
N ALA A 279 3.48 1.85 19.41
CA ALA A 279 3.38 3.15 18.74
C ALA A 279 3.79 3.12 17.26
N GLU A 280 3.92 1.94 16.65
CA GLU A 280 4.28 1.83 15.24
C GLU A 280 3.32 2.67 14.38
N SER A 281 3.89 3.42 13.43
CA SER A 281 3.18 4.42 12.63
C SER A 281 2.28 3.79 11.58
N LEU A 282 2.68 2.62 11.06
CA LEU A 282 1.93 1.84 10.08
C LEU A 282 0.77 1.06 10.70
N ALA A 283 0.84 0.78 12.00
CA ALA A 283 -0.15 -0.05 12.66
C ALA A 283 -1.52 0.63 12.75
N ILE A 284 -2.57 -0.07 12.34
CA ILE A 284 -3.96 0.39 12.41
C ILE A 284 -4.65 0.03 13.74
N GLN A 285 -3.97 -0.75 14.59
CA GLN A 285 -4.44 -1.09 15.93
C GLN A 285 -4.65 0.19 16.77
N PRO A 286 -5.80 0.31 17.47
CA PRO A 286 -6.08 1.48 18.30
C PRO A 286 -5.09 1.60 19.46
N ILE A 287 -4.76 2.83 19.84
CA ILE A 287 -3.97 3.15 21.04
C ILE A 287 -4.91 3.70 22.10
N ASP A 288 -4.92 3.09 23.28
CA ASP A 288 -5.75 3.52 24.41
C ASP A 288 -7.24 3.70 24.07
N GLY A 289 -7.74 2.87 23.14
CA GLY A 289 -9.13 2.91 22.66
C GLY A 289 -9.43 4.02 21.66
N ILE A 290 -8.40 4.70 21.15
CA ILE A 290 -8.51 5.72 20.09
C ILE A 290 -8.10 5.08 18.77
N ASP A 291 -8.98 5.20 17.78
CA ASP A 291 -8.75 4.69 16.43
C ASP A 291 -7.60 5.44 15.75
N ARG A 292 -6.92 4.75 14.84
CA ARG A 292 -5.87 5.33 14.00
C ARG A 292 -6.51 5.94 12.74
N PRO A 293 -5.95 7.04 12.19
CA PRO A 293 -6.57 7.76 11.06
C PRO A 293 -6.72 6.90 9.79
N GLN A 294 -5.91 5.86 9.62
CA GLN A 294 -6.05 4.89 8.53
C GLN A 294 -7.38 4.11 8.63
N MET A 295 -7.89 3.89 9.85
CA MET A 295 -9.17 3.20 10.07
C MET A 295 -10.33 4.03 9.56
N ASP A 296 -10.32 5.36 9.75
CA ASP A 296 -11.33 6.27 9.21
C ASP A 296 -11.41 6.21 7.67
N VAL A 297 -10.27 5.93 7.01
CA VAL A 297 -10.23 5.72 5.55
C VAL A 297 -10.81 4.36 5.18
N LEU A 298 -10.34 3.29 5.85
CA LEU A 298 -10.77 1.93 5.57
C LEU A 298 -12.27 1.69 5.83
N GLU A 299 -12.85 2.28 6.88
CA GLU A 299 -14.28 2.15 7.23
C GLU A 299 -15.21 2.58 6.10
N ARG A 300 -14.87 3.65 5.36
CA ARG A 300 -15.68 4.10 4.20
C ARG A 300 -15.86 2.97 3.18
N TYR A 301 -14.78 2.26 2.86
CA TYR A 301 -14.83 1.17 1.90
C TYR A 301 -15.50 -0.09 2.44
N LEU A 302 -15.47 -0.31 3.76
CA LEU A 302 -16.18 -1.40 4.42
C LEU A 302 -17.70 -1.18 4.44
N ASP A 303 -18.14 0.06 4.58
CA ASP A 303 -19.55 0.46 4.56
C ASP A 303 -20.15 0.51 3.15
N GLY A 304 -19.34 0.21 2.12
CA GLY A 304 -19.77 0.22 0.72
C GLY A 304 -19.76 1.62 0.09
N GLU A 305 -19.05 2.58 0.69
CA GLU A 305 -18.82 3.92 0.14
C GLU A 305 -17.69 3.97 -0.90
N ALA A 306 -17.31 2.83 -1.48
CA ALA A 306 -16.36 2.80 -2.59
C ALA A 306 -16.82 3.73 -3.73
N GLY A 307 -15.95 4.64 -4.18
CA GLY A 307 -16.27 5.67 -5.15
C GLY A 307 -16.99 6.92 -4.61
N LEU A 308 -17.16 7.06 -3.28
CA LEU A 308 -17.66 8.30 -2.67
C LEU A 308 -16.49 9.19 -2.23
N LEU A 309 -16.35 10.32 -2.91
CA LEU A 309 -15.46 11.41 -2.52
C LEU A 309 -15.78 11.92 -1.10
N ARG A 310 -14.75 12.38 -0.39
CA ARG A 310 -14.90 13.03 0.92
C ARG A 310 -15.95 14.17 0.86
N PRO A 311 -16.68 14.47 1.95
CA PRO A 311 -17.51 15.68 2.01
C PRO A 311 -16.68 16.93 1.75
N GLY A 312 -16.95 17.64 0.64
CA GLY A 312 -16.18 18.81 0.19
C GLY A 312 -15.20 18.52 -0.94
N ALA A 313 -15.05 17.25 -1.37
CA ALA A 313 -14.29 16.89 -2.54
C ALA A 313 -15.17 16.86 -3.81
N ILE A 314 -14.59 17.29 -4.93
CA ILE A 314 -15.18 17.33 -6.27
C ILE A 314 -14.35 16.40 -7.14
N GLY A 315 -14.98 15.46 -7.84
CA GLY A 315 -14.25 14.51 -8.68
C GLY A 315 -14.84 14.47 -10.06
N GLY A 316 -13.95 14.28 -11.03
CA GLY A 316 -14.26 14.08 -12.43
C GLY A 316 -14.62 12.63 -12.72
N THR A 317 -14.32 12.25 -13.94
CA THR A 317 -14.54 10.97 -14.59
C THR A 317 -13.24 10.57 -15.28
N ALA A 318 -13.19 9.42 -15.95
CA ALA A 318 -12.01 9.00 -16.71
C ALA A 318 -11.86 9.71 -18.08
N GLY A 319 -12.40 10.92 -18.25
CA GLY A 319 -12.24 11.68 -19.48
C GLY A 319 -12.36 13.18 -19.24
N ASP A 320 -11.98 13.98 -20.24
CA ASP A 320 -11.79 15.43 -20.12
C ASP A 320 -12.91 16.18 -19.35
N ASP A 321 -12.59 16.63 -18.15
CA ASP A 321 -13.48 17.28 -17.21
C ASP A 321 -13.21 18.78 -17.03
N ARG A 322 -14.23 19.47 -16.50
CA ARG A 322 -14.13 20.89 -16.12
C ARG A 322 -14.76 21.09 -14.75
N LEU A 323 -13.92 21.17 -13.73
CA LEU A 323 -14.33 21.21 -12.33
C LEU A 323 -13.99 22.55 -11.71
N THR A 324 -14.86 23.04 -10.83
CA THR A 324 -14.63 24.29 -10.11
C THR A 324 -15.08 24.17 -8.66
N ALA A 325 -14.20 24.50 -7.72
CA ALA A 325 -14.48 24.53 -6.29
C ALA A 325 -15.53 25.58 -5.92
N ALA A 326 -16.16 25.39 -4.76
CA ALA A 326 -16.86 26.47 -4.07
C ALA A 326 -15.86 27.27 -3.24
N ALA A 327 -16.28 28.44 -2.72
CA ALA A 327 -15.44 29.16 -1.77
C ALA A 327 -15.25 28.36 -0.45
N GLY A 328 -14.02 28.34 0.06
CA GLY A 328 -13.54 27.49 1.14
C GLY A 328 -12.55 26.45 0.62
N GLY A 329 -11.68 25.93 1.50
CA GLY A 329 -10.72 24.89 1.13
C GLY A 329 -11.43 23.62 0.66
N SER A 330 -11.10 23.21 -0.56
CA SER A 330 -11.73 22.13 -1.32
C SER A 330 -10.67 21.13 -1.79
N THR A 331 -11.12 19.92 -2.13
CA THR A 331 -10.26 18.96 -2.82
C THR A 331 -10.87 18.62 -4.17
N ILE A 332 -10.11 18.72 -5.26
CA ILE A 332 -10.58 18.41 -6.61
C ILE A 332 -9.73 17.29 -7.20
N TYR A 333 -10.38 16.31 -7.82
CA TYR A 333 -9.74 15.21 -8.54
C TYR A 333 -10.21 15.19 -10.00
N GLY A 334 -9.29 15.27 -10.96
CA GLY A 334 -9.55 15.12 -12.40
C GLY A 334 -9.71 13.67 -12.80
N TYR A 335 -8.76 12.83 -12.37
CA TYR A 335 -8.59 11.41 -12.72
C TYR A 335 -7.90 11.21 -14.07
N ASP A 336 -8.48 10.49 -15.03
CA ASP A 336 -7.91 10.35 -16.36
C ASP A 336 -8.56 11.38 -17.30
N GLY A 337 -7.83 11.85 -18.31
CA GLY A 337 -8.34 12.83 -19.28
C GLY A 337 -7.53 14.10 -19.27
N ASN A 338 -7.86 15.04 -20.16
CA ASN A 338 -7.24 16.36 -20.18
C ASN A 338 -8.17 17.35 -19.47
N ASP A 339 -7.94 17.55 -18.19
CA ASP A 339 -8.86 18.19 -17.28
C ASP A 339 -8.57 19.68 -17.10
N VAL A 340 -9.60 20.42 -16.72
CA VAL A 340 -9.46 21.80 -16.25
C VAL A 340 -10.04 21.91 -14.86
N LEU A 341 -9.15 22.05 -13.89
CA LEU A 341 -9.49 22.16 -12.48
C LEU A 341 -9.26 23.59 -12.01
N THR A 342 -10.23 24.13 -11.30
CA THR A 342 -10.13 25.48 -10.75
C THR A 342 -10.58 25.47 -9.31
N GLY A 343 -9.67 25.81 -8.40
CA GLY A 343 -9.98 26.10 -7.02
C GLY A 343 -10.78 27.40 -6.91
N SER A 344 -10.79 27.99 -5.73
CA SER A 344 -11.52 29.23 -5.48
C SER A 344 -10.81 30.08 -4.43
N ALA A 345 -11.37 30.15 -3.22
CA ALA A 345 -10.81 30.95 -2.15
C ALA A 345 -10.66 30.04 -0.94
N GLY A 346 -9.59 30.17 -0.17
CA GLY A 346 -9.19 29.19 0.83
C GLY A 346 -8.18 28.20 0.26
N ASN A 347 -7.59 27.39 1.14
CA ASN A 347 -6.51 26.50 0.78
C ASN A 347 -7.07 25.23 0.13
N ASP A 348 -6.93 25.13 -1.18
CA ASP A 348 -7.43 24.06 -2.03
C ASP A 348 -6.35 23.02 -2.32
N VAL A 349 -6.78 21.80 -2.64
CA VAL A 349 -5.92 20.72 -3.14
C VAL A 349 -6.47 20.22 -4.46
N LEU A 350 -5.70 20.33 -5.53
CA LEU A 350 -6.10 19.95 -6.89
C LEU A 350 -5.19 18.84 -7.42
N TRP A 351 -5.80 17.79 -7.96
CA TRP A 351 -5.14 16.64 -8.58
C TRP A 351 -5.61 16.51 -10.03
N GLY A 352 -4.73 16.73 -11.00
CA GLY A 352 -5.01 16.48 -12.43
C GLY A 352 -5.22 15.00 -12.66
N GLY A 353 -4.15 14.22 -12.51
CA GLY A 353 -4.15 12.78 -12.65
C GLY A 353 -3.42 12.39 -13.94
N ALA A 354 -4.06 11.64 -14.83
CA ALA A 354 -3.43 11.20 -16.07
C ALA A 354 -3.97 11.96 -17.29
N GLY A 355 -3.11 12.69 -18.00
CA GLY A 355 -3.44 13.41 -19.22
C GLY A 355 -2.74 14.76 -19.26
N HIS A 356 -3.22 15.68 -20.09
CA HIS A 356 -2.65 17.03 -20.19
C HIS A 356 -3.57 18.02 -19.48
N ASP A 357 -3.30 18.27 -18.22
CA ASP A 357 -4.21 18.97 -17.32
C ASP A 357 -3.91 20.46 -17.21
N THR A 358 -4.91 21.23 -16.80
CA THR A 358 -4.79 22.65 -16.47
C THR A 358 -5.39 22.91 -15.09
N LEU A 359 -4.54 23.21 -14.12
CA LEU A 359 -4.91 23.45 -12.73
C LEU A 359 -4.71 24.92 -12.34
N LYS A 360 -5.64 25.44 -11.55
CA LYS A 360 -5.58 26.80 -10.99
C LYS A 360 -5.98 26.80 -9.53
N GLY A 361 -5.09 27.19 -8.62
CA GLY A 361 -5.35 27.24 -7.18
C GLY A 361 -6.38 28.30 -6.84
N GLY A 362 -6.03 29.56 -7.08
CA GLY A 362 -6.94 30.68 -6.89
C GLY A 362 -6.44 31.61 -5.81
N ALA A 363 -7.11 31.66 -4.67
CA ALA A 363 -6.67 32.50 -3.55
C ALA A 363 -6.59 31.67 -2.28
N GLY A 364 -5.44 31.65 -1.61
CA GLY A 364 -5.19 30.77 -0.48
C GLY A 364 -3.85 30.08 -0.67
N ASP A 365 -3.38 29.38 0.37
CA ASP A 365 -2.16 28.58 0.22
C ASP A 365 -2.56 27.20 -0.33
N ASP A 366 -2.45 27.03 -1.64
CA ASP A 366 -2.96 25.90 -2.40
C ASP A 366 -1.90 24.83 -2.65
N VAL A 367 -2.37 23.61 -2.96
CA VAL A 367 -1.51 22.50 -3.35
C VAL A 367 -2.01 21.87 -4.65
N LEU A 368 -1.21 21.95 -5.70
CA LEU A 368 -1.57 21.52 -7.05
C LEU A 368 -0.63 20.42 -7.52
N TYR A 369 -1.20 19.39 -8.13
CA TYR A 369 -0.49 18.24 -8.65
C TYR A 369 -0.96 17.94 -10.07
N GLY A 370 -0.05 18.01 -11.05
CA GLY A 370 -0.33 17.68 -12.45
C GLY A 370 -0.59 16.19 -12.61
N GLY A 371 0.43 15.38 -12.32
CA GLY A 371 0.34 13.93 -12.41
C GLY A 371 1.17 13.43 -13.58
N SER A 372 0.57 12.70 -14.51
CA SER A 372 1.28 12.21 -15.70
C SER A 372 0.77 12.87 -16.97
N GLY A 373 1.68 13.33 -17.82
CA GLY A 373 1.42 14.07 -19.05
C GLY A 373 1.94 15.51 -18.95
N ASP A 374 1.91 16.23 -20.07
CA ASP A 374 2.40 17.62 -20.10
C ASP A 374 1.34 18.57 -19.51
N ASP A 375 1.54 19.04 -18.28
CA ASP A 375 0.56 19.78 -17.49
C ASP A 375 0.82 21.29 -17.40
N VAL A 376 -0.21 22.04 -17.01
CA VAL A 376 -0.14 23.49 -16.74
C VAL A 376 -0.76 23.82 -15.38
N LEU A 377 0.07 24.24 -14.43
CA LEU A 377 -0.33 24.56 -13.06
C LEU A 377 -0.11 26.05 -12.76
N GLY A 378 -1.10 26.71 -12.15
CA GLY A 378 -0.99 28.07 -11.64
C GLY A 378 -1.47 28.17 -10.19
N GLY A 379 -0.58 28.59 -9.27
CA GLY A 379 -0.89 28.79 -7.85
C GLY A 379 -1.87 29.95 -7.63
N HIS A 380 -1.52 31.10 -8.22
CA HIS A 380 -2.22 32.38 -8.11
C HIS A 380 -1.89 33.16 -6.81
N ASP A 381 -2.86 33.52 -5.99
CA ASP A 381 -2.62 34.35 -4.80
C ASP A 381 -2.40 33.45 -3.58
N GLY A 382 -1.23 33.48 -2.95
CA GLY A 382 -0.96 32.72 -1.72
C GLY A 382 0.40 32.02 -1.77
N ASN A 383 0.76 31.32 -0.70
CA ASN A 383 2.03 30.58 -0.66
C ASN A 383 1.76 29.13 -1.09
N ASP A 384 1.94 28.87 -2.38
CA ASP A 384 1.47 27.67 -3.03
C ASP A 384 2.53 26.58 -3.14
N ARG A 385 2.07 25.35 -3.34
CA ARG A 385 2.91 24.20 -3.67
C ARG A 385 2.44 23.56 -4.95
N LEU A 386 3.30 23.56 -5.97
CA LEU A 386 3.01 23.03 -7.28
C LEU A 386 3.96 21.87 -7.60
N TYR A 387 3.39 20.76 -8.05
CA TYR A 387 4.11 19.56 -8.45
C TYR A 387 3.68 19.16 -9.86
N GLY A 388 4.60 19.17 -10.83
CA GLY A 388 4.34 18.78 -12.21
C GLY A 388 4.08 17.29 -12.32
N GLY A 389 5.10 16.49 -12.03
CA GLY A 389 5.02 15.03 -12.06
C GLY A 389 5.82 14.47 -13.24
N ASP A 390 5.22 13.59 -14.03
CA ASP A 390 5.83 13.01 -15.22
C ASP A 390 5.37 13.79 -16.46
N GLY A 391 6.26 14.39 -17.25
CA GLY A 391 5.83 15.13 -18.45
C GLY A 391 6.65 16.39 -18.68
N ALA A 392 6.36 17.13 -19.75
CA ALA A 392 6.97 18.45 -19.96
C ALA A 392 6.05 19.55 -19.42
N ASP A 393 6.23 19.89 -18.15
CA ASP A 393 5.25 20.68 -17.39
C ASP A 393 5.52 22.18 -17.40
N LYS A 394 4.47 22.95 -17.09
CA LYS A 394 4.54 24.40 -16.87
C LYS A 394 3.92 24.78 -15.54
N LEU A 395 4.75 25.27 -14.62
CA LEU A 395 4.35 25.66 -13.27
C LEU A 395 4.53 27.17 -13.10
N TYR A 396 3.49 27.84 -12.61
CA TYR A 396 3.46 29.26 -12.31
C TYR A 396 3.05 29.46 -10.84
N GLY A 397 3.97 29.92 -9.98
CA GLY A 397 3.65 30.23 -8.58
C GLY A 397 2.72 31.44 -8.47
N ASP A 398 3.01 32.46 -9.28
CA ASP A 398 2.35 33.77 -9.30
C ASP A 398 2.69 34.64 -8.08
N ALA A 399 1.85 34.70 -7.04
CA ALA A 399 2.00 35.69 -5.98
C ALA A 399 2.05 35.06 -4.58
N GLY A 400 3.25 34.92 -4.03
CA GLY A 400 3.50 34.49 -2.66
C GLY A 400 4.90 33.91 -2.53
N ASP A 401 5.22 33.34 -1.38
CA ASP A 401 6.45 32.56 -1.22
C ASP A 401 6.15 31.11 -1.64
N ASP A 402 6.41 30.78 -2.91
CA ASP A 402 5.94 29.53 -3.53
C ASP A 402 7.00 28.43 -3.57
N VAL A 403 6.53 27.18 -3.69
CA VAL A 403 7.38 26.01 -3.90
C VAL A 403 6.95 25.24 -5.13
N LEU A 404 7.83 25.14 -6.12
CA LEU A 404 7.56 24.50 -7.42
C LEU A 404 8.53 23.35 -7.65
N PHE A 405 7.98 22.18 -7.98
CA PHE A 405 8.73 20.98 -8.35
C PHE A 405 8.29 20.50 -9.73
N GLY A 406 9.22 20.48 -10.69
CA GLY A 406 8.97 20.01 -12.07
C GLY A 406 8.68 18.51 -12.09
N GLY A 407 9.71 17.70 -11.84
CA GLY A 407 9.55 16.25 -11.74
C GLY A 407 10.40 15.56 -12.79
N ASP A 408 9.82 14.64 -13.55
CA ASP A 408 10.48 13.93 -14.64
C ASP A 408 10.08 14.56 -15.98
N GLY A 409 11.01 15.16 -16.72
CA GLY A 409 10.72 15.67 -18.07
C GLY A 409 11.56 16.87 -18.49
N ASN A 410 11.01 17.82 -19.22
CA ASN A 410 11.74 19.07 -19.49
C ASN A 410 10.79 20.23 -19.17
N ASP A 411 10.95 20.77 -17.96
CA ASP A 411 9.91 21.59 -17.36
C ASP A 411 10.19 23.08 -17.47
N VAL A 412 9.14 23.88 -17.29
CA VAL A 412 9.23 25.34 -17.18
C VAL A 412 8.59 25.79 -15.88
N LEU A 413 9.40 26.31 -14.96
CA LEU A 413 8.96 26.81 -13.66
C LEU A 413 9.16 28.33 -13.60
N GLU A 414 8.13 29.06 -13.21
CA GLU A 414 8.15 30.50 -12.97
C GLU A 414 7.55 30.82 -11.59
N GLY A 415 8.37 31.27 -10.63
CA GLY A 415 7.95 31.54 -9.25
C GLY A 415 7.00 32.72 -9.17
N GLY A 416 7.41 33.87 -9.70
CA GLY A 416 6.56 35.06 -9.77
C GLY A 416 7.01 36.14 -8.81
N THR A 417 6.18 36.52 -7.84
CA THR A 417 6.52 37.51 -6.82
C THR A 417 6.54 36.89 -5.44
N GLY A 418 7.60 37.14 -4.67
CA GLY A 418 7.82 36.55 -3.36
C GLY A 418 9.15 35.80 -3.34
N ASN A 419 9.45 35.08 -2.27
CA ASN A 419 10.71 34.35 -2.15
C ASN A 419 10.47 32.88 -2.49
N ASP A 420 10.73 32.53 -3.74
CA ASP A 420 10.30 31.25 -4.28
C ASP A 420 11.39 30.18 -4.21
N THR A 421 10.95 28.93 -4.15
CA THR A 421 11.81 27.74 -4.19
C THR A 421 11.45 26.87 -5.38
N LEU A 422 12.35 26.75 -6.35
CA LEU A 422 12.11 26.02 -7.60
C LEU A 422 13.14 24.89 -7.77
N ASP A 423 12.67 23.67 -8.03
CA ASP A 423 13.49 22.52 -8.44
C ASP A 423 12.88 21.85 -9.68
N GLY A 424 13.63 21.84 -10.78
CA GLY A 424 13.18 21.24 -12.03
C GLY A 424 13.14 19.71 -12.00
N GLY A 425 13.88 19.07 -11.10
CA GLY A 425 13.95 17.61 -11.07
C GLY A 425 14.85 17.03 -12.16
N ASN A 426 14.36 15.99 -12.84
CA ASN A 426 15.09 15.23 -13.85
C ASN A 426 14.81 15.79 -15.25
N GLY A 427 15.87 16.27 -15.91
CA GLY A 427 15.86 16.56 -17.34
C GLY A 427 16.45 17.93 -17.65
N ASN A 428 15.97 18.60 -18.71
CA ASN A 428 16.50 19.91 -19.11
C ASN A 428 15.47 21.02 -18.88
N ASP A 429 15.52 21.60 -17.69
CA ASP A 429 14.47 22.50 -17.22
C ASP A 429 14.83 23.98 -17.39
N ILE A 430 13.80 24.81 -17.39
CA ILE A 430 13.88 26.28 -17.39
C ILE A 430 13.27 26.78 -16.10
N LEU A 431 14.11 27.32 -15.21
CA LEU A 431 13.68 27.89 -13.93
C LEU A 431 13.81 29.41 -13.95
N ARG A 432 12.77 30.11 -13.51
CA ARG A 432 12.73 31.56 -13.32
C ARG A 432 12.12 31.86 -11.95
N GLY A 433 12.92 32.36 -11.01
CA GLY A 433 12.40 32.73 -9.68
C GLY A 433 11.43 33.89 -9.79
N GLY A 434 11.94 35.08 -10.12
CA GLY A 434 11.10 36.22 -10.46
C GLY A 434 11.50 37.43 -9.64
N ALA A 435 10.55 37.99 -8.90
CA ALA A 435 10.77 39.12 -8.01
C ALA A 435 10.83 38.65 -6.56
N GLY A 436 12.03 38.62 -5.99
CA GLY A 436 12.27 38.33 -4.57
C GLY A 436 13.63 37.67 -4.39
N ASP A 437 13.84 37.07 -3.22
CA ASP A 437 15.06 36.31 -2.93
C ASP A 437 14.80 34.81 -3.19
N ASP A 438 15.00 34.40 -4.45
CA ASP A 438 14.64 33.05 -4.91
C ASP A 438 15.77 32.02 -4.75
N VAL A 439 15.37 30.76 -4.60
CA VAL A 439 16.27 29.59 -4.61
C VAL A 439 15.95 28.70 -5.81
N LEU A 440 16.92 28.53 -6.70
CA LEU A 440 16.78 27.74 -7.93
C LEU A 440 17.71 26.52 -7.94
N GLY A 441 17.17 25.36 -8.29
CA GLY A 441 17.92 24.12 -8.50
C GLY A 441 18.22 23.35 -7.21
N MET A 442 19.21 22.46 -7.25
CA MET A 442 19.47 21.48 -6.19
C MET A 442 19.81 22.07 -4.79
N GLU A 443 20.10 23.38 -4.69
CA GLU A 443 20.32 24.10 -3.43
C GLU A 443 19.01 24.42 -2.67
N ALA A 444 17.85 24.39 -3.34
CA ALA A 444 16.52 24.38 -2.70
C ALA A 444 16.42 23.28 -1.62
N ARG A 445 16.98 22.10 -1.93
CA ARG A 445 17.05 20.92 -1.04
C ARG A 445 17.85 21.13 0.25
N LEU A 446 18.69 22.18 0.34
CA LEU A 446 19.60 22.41 1.47
C LEU A 446 19.12 23.51 2.44
N GLN A 447 18.19 24.38 2.04
CA GLN A 447 17.68 25.48 2.86
C GLN A 447 16.54 25.02 3.77
N ASP A 448 15.59 24.21 3.26
CA ASP A 448 14.53 23.62 4.08
C ASP A 448 15.08 22.61 5.08
N PHE A 449 16.07 21.79 4.68
CA PHE A 449 16.81 20.93 5.60
C PHE A 449 17.40 21.71 6.79
N LYS A 450 17.88 22.93 6.58
CA LYS A 450 18.41 23.79 7.65
C LYS A 450 17.29 24.45 8.45
N ARG A 451 16.19 24.87 7.82
CA ARG A 451 15.05 25.51 8.49
C ARG A 451 14.32 24.54 9.40
N ASP A 452 14.09 23.31 8.94
CA ASP A 452 13.41 22.27 9.72
C ASP A 452 14.30 21.61 10.75
N ALA A 453 15.60 21.41 10.46
CA ALA A 453 16.57 21.03 11.50
C ALA A 453 16.71 22.13 12.57
N MET A 454 16.62 23.41 12.19
CA MET A 454 16.63 24.53 13.14
C MET A 454 15.32 24.59 13.94
N LEU A 455 14.16 24.38 13.33
CA LEU A 455 12.87 24.31 14.01
C LEU A 455 12.77 23.10 14.95
N ALA A 456 13.29 21.95 14.55
CA ALA A 456 13.43 20.77 15.41
C ALA A 456 14.41 21.03 16.57
N PHE A 457 15.54 21.70 16.32
CA PHE A 457 16.50 22.11 17.35
C PHE A 457 15.90 23.12 18.35
N VAL A 458 15.09 24.07 17.87
CA VAL A 458 14.38 25.06 18.72
C VAL A 458 13.26 24.40 19.52
N ARG A 459 12.54 23.43 18.94
CA ARG A 459 11.50 22.66 19.66
C ARG A 459 12.09 21.72 20.72
N ALA A 460 13.28 21.16 20.47
CA ALA A 460 13.99 20.27 21.39
C ALA A 460 14.70 21.02 22.55
N ASN A 461 15.02 22.30 22.40
CA ASN A 461 15.78 23.09 23.37
C ASN A 461 15.02 24.32 23.89
N LYS A 462 13.80 24.14 24.40
CA LYS A 462 13.06 25.20 25.12
C LYS A 462 13.94 25.79 26.26
N LEU A 463 14.37 27.03 26.12
CA LEU A 463 14.68 27.94 27.23
C LEU A 463 13.37 28.55 27.75
#